data_AF-A0A1M7UKX7-F1
#
_entry.id   AF-A0A1M7UKX7-F1
#
_cell.length_a   1.000
_cell.length_b   1.000
_cell.length_c   1.000
_cell.angle_alpha   90.00
_cell.angle_beta   90.00
_cell.angle_gamma   90.00
#
_symmetry.space_group_name_H-M   'P 1'
#
loop_
_entity.id
_entity.type
_entity.pdbx_description
1 polymer ?
#
loop_
_entity_poly.entity_id
_entity_poly.type
_entity_poly.pdbx_seq_one_letter_code
_entity_poly.pdbx_strand_id
1 'polypeptide(L)'
;MNTFLPPVWAEGVARLRLGIEPVDALDPEPGARGRPPGTAVHLEHVPRPHPLPRGVDRTGRVPDDVGLPALRRSPTGRFAVAFGAPATDRPDRLVVRIVDRFRRQLPRRLSLPAPDLGTVLAGEAAGAPPARGCRPALFPSITYGIAPGATAIRGQVFWQADGAPAQWVRVEGRSAGAPTTTWWAHGDERGEFLLVVGPLERLQAISLSGVVDVDLNVHARTRPAGTEPVDSPTGSRADPLWLLPVERVTDLAGDPVTAGTALPPGYTTTTTGTVRCRRGSVVRADPFLLP
;
A
#
# COMPACT_ATOMS: atom_id res chain seq x y z
N MET A 1 -24.05 24.19 15.02
CA MET A 1 -23.74 25.58 14.61
C MET A 1 -22.29 25.82 15.01
N ASN A 2 -21.40 26.06 14.04
CA ASN A 2 -20.00 26.33 14.36
C ASN A 2 -19.88 27.75 14.92
N THR A 3 -19.29 27.89 16.10
CA THR A 3 -18.96 29.21 16.67
C THR A 3 -17.64 29.65 16.07
N PHE A 4 -17.65 30.75 15.33
CA PHE A 4 -16.46 31.35 14.73
C PHE A 4 -15.72 32.21 15.77
N LEU A 5 -14.38 32.17 15.78
CA LEU A 5 -13.54 33.01 16.64
C LEU A 5 -13.65 34.50 16.29
N PRO A 6 -13.26 35.41 17.21
CA PRO A 6 -13.22 36.85 16.95
C PRO A 6 -12.38 37.21 15.70
N PRO A 7 -12.69 38.33 15.00
CA PRO A 7 -12.05 38.71 13.72
C PRO A 7 -10.52 38.90 13.75
N VAL A 8 -9.94 39.00 14.95
CA VAL A 8 -8.48 39.05 15.15
C VAL A 8 -7.80 37.72 14.82
N TRP A 9 -8.58 36.64 14.76
CA TRP A 9 -8.15 35.30 14.35
C TRP A 9 -8.56 35.08 12.89
N ALA A 10 -7.59 34.74 12.05
CA ALA A 10 -7.85 34.33 10.67
C ALA A 10 -8.40 32.91 10.67
N GLU A 11 -9.73 32.77 10.65
CA GLU A 11 -10.38 31.48 10.46
C GLU A 11 -10.61 31.19 8.97
N GLY A 12 -10.08 30.08 8.50
CA GLY A 12 -10.32 29.57 7.16
C GLY A 12 -11.05 28.23 7.23
N VAL A 13 -12.22 28.14 6.62
CA VAL A 13 -12.88 26.85 6.40
C VAL A 13 -12.34 26.25 5.11
N ALA A 14 -11.45 25.26 5.25
CA ALA A 14 -10.97 24.50 4.10
C ALA A 14 -11.92 23.32 3.82
N ARG A 15 -12.42 23.24 2.58
CA ARG A 15 -13.19 22.08 2.12
C ARG A 15 -12.25 20.96 1.70
N LEU A 16 -12.48 19.75 2.21
CA LEU A 16 -11.68 18.59 1.87
C LEU A 16 -12.12 17.98 0.54
N ARG A 17 -11.15 17.73 -0.31
CA ARG A 17 -11.30 17.03 -1.59
C ARG A 17 -11.19 15.52 -1.41
N LEU A 18 -10.15 15.07 -0.70
CA LEU A 18 -9.85 13.65 -0.49
C LEU A 18 -9.24 13.43 0.89
N GLY A 19 -9.66 12.37 1.56
CA GLY A 19 -9.11 11.87 2.82
C GLY A 19 -8.55 10.47 2.63
N ILE A 20 -7.31 10.24 3.05
CA ILE A 20 -6.61 8.97 2.91
C ILE A 20 -6.24 8.50 4.32
N GLU A 21 -6.56 7.25 4.62
CA GLU A 21 -6.42 6.59 5.90
C GLU A 21 -5.75 5.22 5.71
N PRO A 22 -4.41 5.10 5.49
CA PRO A 22 -3.82 3.78 5.41
C PRO A 22 -4.02 3.03 6.72
N VAL A 23 -4.39 1.76 6.57
CA VAL A 23 -4.68 0.81 7.65
C VAL A 23 -3.73 -0.37 7.55
N ASP A 24 -3.55 -1.09 8.65
CA ASP A 24 -2.82 -2.34 8.62
C ASP A 24 -3.65 -3.42 7.91
N ALA A 25 -3.06 -4.16 6.96
CA ALA A 25 -3.76 -5.24 6.28
C ALA A 25 -4.16 -6.38 7.24
N LEU A 26 -3.49 -6.53 8.38
CA LEU A 26 -3.78 -7.55 9.39
C LEU A 26 -4.77 -7.08 10.46
N ASP A 27 -4.89 -5.77 10.66
CA ASP A 27 -5.84 -5.14 11.60
C ASP A 27 -6.44 -3.89 10.94
N PRO A 28 -7.49 -4.08 10.12
CA PRO A 28 -8.09 -2.99 9.34
C PRO A 28 -8.92 -2.04 10.21
N GLU A 29 -9.28 -2.46 11.42
CA GLU A 29 -10.00 -1.60 12.37
C GLU A 29 -9.01 -0.62 13.01
N PRO A 30 -9.30 0.69 13.02
CA PRO A 30 -8.50 1.65 13.75
C PRO A 30 -8.69 1.43 15.25
N GLY A 31 -7.92 0.52 15.84
CA GLY A 31 -7.91 0.29 17.28
C GLY A 31 -7.43 1.52 18.06
N ALA A 32 -7.62 1.50 19.38
CA ALA A 32 -7.13 2.55 20.31
C ALA A 32 -5.61 2.81 20.21
N ARG A 33 -4.84 1.89 19.62
CA ARG A 33 -3.39 2.02 19.39
C ARG A 33 -3.03 2.85 18.16
N GLY A 34 -4.01 3.36 17.42
CA GLY A 34 -3.79 4.31 16.35
C GLY A 34 -3.06 3.73 15.14
N ARG A 35 -3.18 4.48 14.06
CA ARG A 35 -2.55 4.27 12.76
C ARG A 35 -1.06 3.90 12.87
N PRO A 36 -0.50 3.08 11.96
CA PRO A 36 0.89 2.63 12.02
C PRO A 36 1.85 3.84 12.14
N PRO A 37 2.63 3.95 13.22
CA PRO A 37 3.55 5.07 13.41
C PRO A 37 4.56 5.09 12.27
N GLY A 38 4.95 6.27 11.81
CA GLY A 38 5.92 6.42 10.71
C GLY A 38 5.31 6.46 9.30
N THR A 39 4.01 6.18 9.16
CA THR A 39 3.31 6.30 7.86
C THR A 39 3.19 7.76 7.42
N ALA A 40 3.58 8.03 6.18
CA ALA A 40 3.41 9.29 5.47
C ALA A 40 2.74 9.07 4.10
N VAL A 41 2.05 10.09 3.60
CA VAL A 41 1.42 10.07 2.27
C VAL A 41 1.88 11.31 1.51
N HIS A 42 2.35 11.12 0.28
CA HIS A 42 2.91 12.16 -0.57
C HIS A 42 2.14 12.24 -1.89
N LEU A 43 2.06 13.43 -2.48
CA LEU A 43 1.52 13.61 -3.83
C LEU A 43 2.63 13.44 -4.88
N GLU A 44 2.44 12.53 -5.83
CA GLU A 44 3.43 12.31 -6.91
C GLU A 44 3.30 13.36 -8.03
N HIS A 45 2.07 13.81 -8.31
CA HIS A 45 1.83 14.85 -9.32
C HIS A 45 1.82 16.23 -8.66
N VAL A 46 2.98 16.87 -8.67
CA VAL A 46 3.15 18.24 -8.19
C VAL A 46 3.60 19.16 -9.33
N PRO A 47 3.16 20.43 -9.35
CA PRO A 47 3.52 21.36 -10.42
C PRO A 47 5.04 21.43 -10.56
N ARG A 48 5.53 21.20 -11.77
CA ARG A 48 6.95 21.38 -12.09
C ARG A 48 7.24 22.86 -12.34
N PRO A 49 8.42 23.37 -11.94
CA PRO A 49 9.51 22.64 -11.30
C PRO A 49 9.31 22.58 -9.77
N HIS A 50 8.96 21.39 -9.25
CA HIS A 50 9.09 21.12 -7.81
C HIS A 50 10.55 20.74 -7.58
N PRO A 51 11.32 21.46 -6.73
CA PRO A 51 12.70 21.12 -6.47
C PRO A 51 12.75 19.77 -5.76
N LEU A 52 13.12 18.72 -6.50
CA LEU A 52 13.47 17.43 -5.91
C LEU A 52 14.84 17.59 -5.23
N PRO A 53 15.03 17.11 -4.00
CA PRO A 53 16.34 17.09 -3.35
C PRO A 53 17.35 16.45 -4.29
N ARG A 54 18.45 17.15 -4.59
CA ARG A 54 19.49 16.68 -5.53
C ARG A 54 20.41 15.61 -4.94
N GLY A 55 20.00 14.94 -3.87
CA GLY A 55 20.93 14.18 -3.04
C GLY A 55 20.35 12.94 -2.43
N VAL A 56 21.24 11.96 -2.31
CA VAL A 56 21.18 10.91 -1.31
C VAL A 56 21.16 11.52 0.09
N ASP A 57 20.48 10.86 1.03
CA ASP A 57 20.50 11.22 2.44
C ASP A 57 21.91 11.03 3.04
N ARG A 58 22.04 11.27 4.35
CA ARG A 58 23.33 11.08 5.06
C ARG A 58 23.90 9.66 4.96
N THR A 59 23.10 8.69 4.51
CA THR A 59 23.49 7.28 4.36
C THR A 59 23.80 6.90 2.92
N GLY A 60 23.77 7.85 1.98
CA GLY A 60 23.98 7.53 0.56
C GLY A 60 22.74 6.91 -0.10
N ARG A 61 21.56 6.99 0.53
CA ARG A 61 20.31 6.43 0.00
C ARG A 61 19.37 7.53 -0.49
N VAL A 62 18.71 7.32 -1.63
CA VAL A 62 17.59 8.18 -2.03
C VAL A 62 16.40 7.90 -1.12
N PRO A 63 15.84 8.89 -0.40
CA PRO A 63 14.67 8.69 0.45
C PRO A 63 13.46 8.16 -0.33
N ASP A 64 12.65 7.31 0.30
CA ASP A 64 11.45 6.75 -0.34
C ASP A 64 10.42 7.83 -0.74
N ASP A 65 10.44 8.99 -0.08
CA ASP A 65 9.59 10.13 -0.44
C ASP A 65 10.10 10.96 -1.63
N VAL A 66 11.36 10.78 -2.05
CA VAL A 66 12.07 11.56 -3.08
C VAL A 66 11.85 13.09 -2.99
N GLY A 67 11.58 13.62 -1.79
CA GLY A 67 11.24 15.02 -1.54
C GLY A 67 9.87 15.49 -2.04
N LEU A 68 8.95 14.56 -2.29
CA LEU A 68 7.57 14.86 -2.64
C LEU A 68 6.83 15.52 -1.46
N PRO A 69 5.94 16.49 -1.73
CA PRO A 69 5.12 17.12 -0.70
C PRO A 69 4.29 16.10 0.08
N ALA A 70 4.55 16.04 1.38
CA ALA A 70 3.75 15.26 2.30
C ALA A 70 2.37 15.92 2.51
N LEU A 71 1.32 15.11 2.46
CA LEU A 71 -0.01 15.53 2.85
C LEU A 71 -0.06 15.83 4.34
N ARG A 72 -0.79 16.88 4.69
CA ARG A 72 -1.06 17.21 6.09
C ARG A 72 -2.20 16.35 6.62
N ARG A 73 -2.21 16.14 7.93
CA ARG A 73 -3.32 15.47 8.61
C ARG A 73 -4.43 16.47 8.92
N SER A 74 -5.68 16.06 8.71
CA SER A 74 -6.85 16.77 9.20
C SER A 74 -7.06 16.50 10.70
N PRO A 75 -7.94 17.26 11.37
CA PRO A 75 -8.36 16.96 12.75
C PRO A 75 -8.96 15.55 12.94
N THR A 76 -9.47 14.94 11.86
CA THR A 76 -9.95 13.54 11.89
C THR A 76 -8.81 12.51 11.78
N GLY A 77 -7.55 12.95 11.83
CA GLY A 77 -6.36 12.09 11.77
C GLY A 77 -6.00 11.56 10.38
N ARG A 78 -6.83 11.80 9.36
CA ARG A 78 -6.62 11.36 7.96
C ARG A 78 -5.63 12.27 7.25
N PHE A 79 -4.88 11.74 6.29
CA PHE A 79 -4.13 12.59 5.36
C PHE A 79 -5.12 13.23 4.42
N ALA A 80 -5.05 14.54 4.24
CA ALA A 80 -6.09 15.28 3.55
C ALA A 80 -5.53 16.13 2.42
N VAL A 81 -6.27 16.12 1.31
CA VAL A 81 -6.15 17.09 0.22
C VAL A 81 -7.32 18.04 0.37
N ALA A 82 -7.05 19.33 0.50
CA ALA A 82 -8.08 20.37 0.49
C ALA A 82 -8.21 20.97 -0.91
N PHE A 83 -9.39 21.50 -1.22
CA PHE A 83 -9.54 22.39 -2.38
C PHE A 83 -8.77 23.70 -2.14
N GLY A 84 -8.29 24.33 -3.22
CA GLY A 84 -7.65 25.64 -3.16
C GLY A 84 -6.33 25.77 -3.92
N ALA A 85 -5.94 24.75 -4.69
CA ALA A 85 -4.75 24.82 -5.54
C ALA A 85 -5.01 24.14 -6.90
N PRO A 86 -4.70 24.81 -8.04
CA PRO A 86 -4.94 24.23 -9.37
C PRO A 86 -4.34 22.84 -9.58
N ALA A 87 -3.19 22.58 -8.96
CA ALA A 87 -2.48 21.31 -9.00
C ALA A 87 -3.29 20.14 -8.43
N THR A 88 -4.07 20.41 -7.39
CA THR A 88 -4.86 19.42 -6.66
C THR A 88 -6.34 19.56 -6.95
N ASP A 89 -6.79 20.55 -7.73
CA ASP A 89 -8.21 20.80 -7.99
C ASP A 89 -8.61 20.38 -9.41
N ARG A 90 -7.69 20.46 -10.38
CA ARG A 90 -7.97 20.15 -11.79
C ARG A 90 -7.95 18.66 -12.13
N PRO A 91 -6.99 17.84 -11.64
CA PRO A 91 -6.94 16.43 -12.05
C PRO A 91 -8.15 15.67 -11.50
N ASP A 92 -8.79 14.84 -12.32
CA ASP A 92 -9.85 13.90 -11.92
C ASP A 92 -9.31 12.78 -11.00
N ARG A 93 -8.00 12.59 -10.99
CA ARG A 93 -7.29 11.61 -10.17
C ARG A 93 -6.03 12.17 -9.55
N LEU A 94 -5.74 11.73 -8.33
CA LEU A 94 -4.52 12.08 -7.61
C LEU A 94 -3.68 10.83 -7.41
N VAL A 95 -2.42 10.88 -7.85
CA VAL A 95 -1.47 9.80 -7.57
C VAL A 95 -0.77 10.10 -6.25
N VAL A 96 -0.90 9.16 -5.33
CA VAL A 96 -0.32 9.24 -3.99
C VAL A 96 0.67 8.12 -3.77
N ARG A 97 1.73 8.47 -3.04
CA ARG A 97 2.75 7.56 -2.56
C ARG A 97 2.61 7.41 -1.05
N ILE A 98 2.45 6.19 -0.57
CA ILE A 98 2.33 5.87 0.84
C ILE A 98 3.61 5.16 1.26
N VAL A 99 4.29 5.67 2.27
CA VAL A 99 5.56 5.13 2.77
C VAL A 99 5.51 5.01 4.28
N ASP A 100 6.24 4.04 4.82
CA ASP A 100 6.50 3.94 6.25
C ASP A 100 7.99 4.15 6.52
N ARG A 101 8.31 5.20 7.27
CA ARG A 101 9.68 5.55 7.65
C ARG A 101 10.39 4.40 8.38
N PHE A 102 9.66 3.58 9.14
CA PHE A 102 10.24 2.47 9.89
C PHE A 102 10.27 1.16 9.11
N ARG A 103 9.75 1.16 7.87
CA ARG A 103 9.70 0.00 6.97
C ARG A 103 9.08 -1.23 7.61
N ARG A 104 8.17 -1.06 8.56
CA ARG A 104 7.33 -2.13 9.11
C ARG A 104 6.22 -2.48 8.13
N GLN A 105 5.76 -1.50 7.37
CA GLN A 105 4.78 -1.69 6.31
C GLN A 105 5.39 -1.39 4.94
N LEU A 106 4.87 -2.07 3.93
CA LEU A 106 5.34 -1.93 2.57
C LEU A 106 4.72 -0.70 1.90
N PRO A 107 5.52 0.04 1.11
CA PRO A 107 5.04 1.21 0.41
C PRO A 107 4.01 0.85 -0.66
N ARG A 108 3.16 1.81 -1.00
CA ARG A 108 2.17 1.68 -2.09
C ARG A 108 2.08 2.96 -2.90
N ARG A 109 1.82 2.83 -4.20
CA ARG A 109 1.50 3.95 -5.11
C ARG A 109 0.09 3.75 -5.63
N LEU A 110 -0.80 4.71 -5.39
CA LEU A 110 -2.21 4.59 -5.74
C LEU A 110 -2.64 5.80 -6.59
N SER A 111 -3.32 5.54 -7.70
CA SER A 111 -4.08 6.56 -8.42
C SER A 111 -5.51 6.55 -7.86
N LEU A 112 -5.91 7.60 -7.15
CA LEU A 112 -7.21 7.71 -6.49
C LEU A 112 -8.14 8.64 -7.28
N PRO A 113 -9.42 8.29 -7.51
CA PRO A 113 -10.38 9.24 -8.04
C PRO A 113 -10.58 10.38 -7.03
N ALA A 114 -10.67 11.61 -7.54
CA ALA A 114 -10.83 12.80 -6.73
C ALA A 114 -11.99 13.64 -7.30
N PRO A 115 -13.12 13.78 -6.58
CA PRO A 115 -14.25 14.55 -7.09
C PRO A 115 -13.87 16.03 -7.24
N ASP A 116 -14.43 16.70 -8.23
CA ASP A 116 -14.31 18.15 -8.34
C ASP A 116 -15.20 18.86 -7.29
N LEU A 117 -14.99 20.18 -7.14
CA LEU A 117 -15.71 20.97 -6.15
C LEU A 117 -17.21 21.02 -6.43
N GLY A 118 -17.62 21.08 -7.70
CA GLY A 118 -19.03 21.15 -8.09
C GLY A 118 -19.80 19.90 -7.67
N THR A 119 -19.23 18.72 -7.95
CA THR A 119 -19.75 17.41 -7.57
C THR A 119 -19.92 17.29 -6.06
N VAL A 120 -18.92 17.76 -5.31
CA VAL A 120 -18.97 17.79 -3.84
C VAL A 120 -20.11 18.68 -3.34
N LEU A 121 -20.22 19.90 -3.83
CA LEU A 121 -21.24 20.85 -3.41
C LEU A 121 -22.65 20.37 -3.76
N ALA A 122 -22.83 19.79 -4.95
CA ALA A 122 -24.09 19.21 -5.39
C ALA A 122 -24.52 18.04 -4.50
N GLY A 123 -23.60 17.10 -4.21
CA GLY A 123 -23.89 15.97 -3.32
C GLY A 123 -24.21 16.40 -1.89
N GLU A 124 -23.48 17.39 -1.35
CA GLU A 124 -23.77 17.96 -0.02
C GLU A 124 -25.16 18.63 0.03
N ALA A 125 -25.53 19.41 -0.99
CA ALA A 125 -26.85 20.03 -1.08
C ALA A 125 -27.99 18.99 -1.18
N ALA A 126 -27.72 17.86 -1.84
CA ALA A 126 -28.66 16.74 -1.95
C ALA A 126 -28.68 15.82 -0.71
N GLY A 127 -27.86 16.06 0.31
CA GLY A 127 -27.75 15.19 1.49
C GLY A 127 -27.02 13.87 1.24
N ALA A 128 -26.39 13.71 0.07
CA ALA A 128 -25.66 12.51 -0.36
C ALA A 128 -24.25 12.90 -0.83
N PRO A 129 -23.32 13.27 0.08
CA PRO A 129 -21.98 13.68 -0.30
C PRO A 129 -21.24 12.53 -0.99
N PRO A 130 -20.44 12.81 -2.04
CA PRO A 130 -19.68 11.76 -2.72
C PRO A 130 -18.66 11.11 -1.78
N ALA A 131 -18.30 9.86 -2.08
CA ALA A 131 -17.20 9.18 -1.40
C ALA A 131 -15.91 10.00 -1.58
N ARG A 132 -15.28 10.32 -0.45
CA ARG A 132 -14.03 11.10 -0.39
C ARG A 132 -13.01 10.50 0.58
N GLY A 133 -13.32 9.36 1.18
CA GLY A 133 -12.45 8.65 2.12
C GLY A 133 -11.91 7.38 1.47
N CYS A 134 -10.60 7.17 1.54
CA CYS A 134 -9.93 5.96 1.07
C CYS A 134 -9.17 5.30 2.23
N ARG A 135 -9.31 3.99 2.39
CA ARG A 135 -8.62 3.20 3.43
C ARG A 135 -7.71 2.13 2.81
N PRO A 136 -6.55 2.52 2.25
CA PRO A 136 -5.67 1.54 1.64
C PRO A 136 -5.01 0.65 2.69
N ALA A 137 -5.13 -0.66 2.54
CA ALA A 137 -4.42 -1.64 3.34
C ALA A 137 -2.93 -1.64 2.99
N LEU A 138 -2.08 -1.60 4.02
CA LEU A 138 -0.63 -1.71 3.91
C LEU A 138 -0.18 -3.07 4.42
N PHE A 139 0.57 -3.78 3.58
CA PHE A 139 1.06 -5.11 3.91
C PHE A 139 2.23 -5.06 4.87
N PRO A 140 2.34 -6.04 5.77
CA PRO A 140 3.49 -6.13 6.66
C PRO A 140 4.76 -6.43 5.84
N SER A 141 5.86 -5.76 6.19
CA SER A 141 7.17 -6.09 5.65
C SER A 141 7.82 -7.24 6.43
N ILE A 142 9.01 -7.66 6.00
CA ILE A 142 9.81 -8.63 6.74
C ILE A 142 10.22 -8.16 8.16
N THR A 143 10.23 -6.85 8.41
CA THR A 143 10.57 -6.28 9.73
C THR A 143 9.35 -6.09 10.64
N TYR A 144 8.15 -6.36 10.12
CA TYR A 144 6.92 -6.28 10.88
C TYR A 144 6.93 -7.25 12.08
N GLY A 145 6.48 -6.75 13.23
CA GLY A 145 6.38 -7.54 14.45
C GLY A 145 5.19 -8.48 14.38
N ILE A 146 5.42 -9.78 14.56
CA ILE A 146 4.36 -10.79 14.51
C ILE A 146 3.92 -11.11 15.95
N ALA A 147 2.62 -11.18 16.17
CA ALA A 147 2.08 -11.55 17.48
C ALA A 147 2.52 -12.98 17.88
N PRO A 148 2.85 -13.22 19.16
CA PRO A 148 3.14 -14.57 19.64
C PRO A 148 1.99 -15.54 19.31
N GLY A 149 2.33 -16.72 18.78
CA GLY A 149 1.33 -17.73 18.42
C GLY A 149 0.61 -17.47 17.09
N ALA A 150 1.01 -16.48 16.29
CA ALA A 150 0.56 -16.37 14.91
C ALA A 150 1.30 -17.37 14.01
N THR A 151 0.60 -17.90 12.99
CA THR A 151 1.22 -18.66 11.90
C THR A 151 1.58 -17.70 10.77
N ALA A 152 2.84 -17.73 10.33
CA ALA A 152 3.28 -16.88 9.24
C ALA A 152 4.38 -17.52 8.41
N ILE A 153 4.53 -17.06 7.16
CA ILE A 153 5.56 -17.47 6.22
C ILE A 153 6.42 -16.25 5.91
N ARG A 154 7.72 -16.39 6.13
CA ARG A 154 8.75 -15.48 5.61
C ARG A 154 9.37 -16.13 4.40
N GLY A 155 9.40 -15.43 3.28
CA GLY A 155 9.97 -15.96 2.04
C GLY A 155 10.76 -14.89 1.29
N GLN A 156 11.47 -15.35 0.28
CA GLN A 156 12.22 -14.53 -0.65
C GLN A 156 11.92 -14.99 -2.08
N VAL A 157 11.96 -14.07 -3.04
CA VAL A 157 11.67 -14.35 -4.44
C VAL A 157 12.78 -13.81 -5.33
N PHE A 158 13.28 -14.65 -6.23
CA PHE A 158 14.35 -14.32 -7.17
C PHE A 158 13.93 -14.68 -8.60
N TRP A 159 14.56 -14.01 -9.56
CA TRP A 159 14.48 -14.37 -10.98
C TRP A 159 15.47 -15.50 -11.29
N GLN A 160 15.03 -16.53 -12.01
CA GLN A 160 15.90 -17.65 -12.42
C GLN A 160 17.00 -17.19 -13.37
N ALA A 161 16.67 -16.27 -14.28
CA ALA A 161 17.57 -15.84 -15.35
C ALA A 161 18.88 -15.22 -14.85
N ASP A 162 18.84 -14.44 -13.76
CA ASP A 162 19.99 -13.68 -13.27
C ASP A 162 20.23 -13.79 -11.75
N GLY A 163 19.39 -14.55 -11.04
CA GLY A 163 19.45 -14.70 -9.57
C GLY A 163 19.14 -13.41 -8.80
N ALA A 164 18.72 -12.34 -9.46
CA ALA A 164 18.46 -11.07 -8.80
C ALA A 164 17.09 -11.09 -8.09
N PRO A 165 16.91 -10.31 -7.02
CA PRO A 165 15.63 -10.22 -6.33
C PRO A 165 14.48 -9.80 -7.24
N ALA A 166 13.34 -10.46 -7.09
CA ALA A 166 12.09 -10.06 -7.70
C ALA A 166 11.42 -9.01 -6.80
N GLN A 167 11.49 -7.75 -7.21
CA GLN A 167 11.02 -6.63 -6.40
C GLN A 167 9.49 -6.54 -6.42
N TRP A 168 8.90 -6.11 -5.30
CA TRP A 168 7.48 -5.75 -5.21
C TRP A 168 6.51 -6.88 -5.59
N VAL A 169 6.88 -8.15 -5.39
CA VAL A 169 6.00 -9.28 -5.73
C VAL A 169 4.66 -9.23 -5.00
N ARG A 170 3.62 -9.80 -5.60
CA ARG A 170 2.34 -10.06 -4.92
C ARG A 170 2.26 -11.54 -4.61
N VAL A 171 2.00 -11.89 -3.36
CA VAL A 171 1.87 -13.28 -2.93
C VAL A 171 0.44 -13.52 -2.49
N GLU A 172 -0.19 -14.49 -3.11
CA GLU A 172 -1.47 -15.05 -2.72
C GLU A 172 -1.20 -16.36 -1.97
N GLY A 173 -1.83 -16.56 -0.83
CA GLY A 173 -1.79 -17.83 -0.10
C GLY A 173 -3.18 -18.39 0.11
N ARG A 174 -3.33 -19.69 -0.07
CA ARG A 174 -4.56 -20.43 0.21
C ARG A 174 -4.23 -21.65 1.03
N SER A 175 -5.17 -22.14 1.83
CA SER A 175 -4.93 -23.40 2.51
C SER A 175 -5.17 -24.58 1.57
N ALA A 176 -4.27 -25.56 1.59
CA ALA A 176 -4.41 -26.75 0.76
C ALA A 176 -5.75 -27.46 1.06
N GLY A 177 -6.53 -27.71 0.01
CA GLY A 177 -7.85 -28.34 0.09
C GLY A 177 -9.00 -27.43 0.55
N ALA A 178 -8.76 -26.14 0.78
CA ALA A 178 -9.77 -25.16 1.21
C ALA A 178 -9.65 -23.87 0.37
N PRO A 179 -10.29 -23.82 -0.81
CA PRO A 179 -10.03 -22.76 -1.78
C PRO A 179 -10.69 -21.42 -1.46
N THR A 180 -11.54 -21.33 -0.42
CA THR A 180 -12.36 -20.13 -0.20
C THR A 180 -11.62 -19.03 0.57
N THR A 181 -10.71 -19.42 1.45
CA THR A 181 -9.90 -18.46 2.23
C THR A 181 -8.61 -18.12 1.48
N THR A 182 -8.46 -16.83 1.16
CA THR A 182 -7.25 -16.30 0.53
C THR A 182 -6.59 -15.26 1.44
N TRP A 183 -5.28 -15.39 1.62
CA TRP A 183 -4.42 -14.43 2.31
C TRP A 183 -3.50 -13.76 1.30
N TRP A 184 -3.10 -12.54 1.62
CA TRP A 184 -2.30 -11.73 0.70
C TRP A 184 -1.06 -11.19 1.41
N ALA A 185 0.05 -11.16 0.69
CA ALA A 185 1.26 -10.45 1.06
C ALA A 185 1.83 -9.69 -0.14
N HIS A 186 2.74 -8.77 0.15
CA HIS A 186 3.52 -8.04 -0.84
C HIS A 186 5.00 -8.24 -0.47
N GLY A 187 5.87 -8.35 -1.47
CA GLY A 187 7.32 -8.31 -1.28
C GLY A 187 7.88 -6.90 -1.30
N ASP A 188 9.09 -6.73 -0.78
CA ASP A 188 9.83 -5.47 -0.82
C ASP A 188 10.77 -5.34 -2.03
N GLU A 189 11.67 -4.35 -2.03
CA GLU A 189 12.66 -4.17 -3.09
C GLU A 189 13.73 -5.28 -3.15
N ARG A 190 13.78 -6.15 -2.15
CA ARG A 190 14.66 -7.31 -2.05
C ARG A 190 13.92 -8.62 -2.28
N GLY A 191 12.66 -8.55 -2.70
CA GLY A 191 11.81 -9.72 -2.91
C GLY A 191 11.48 -10.47 -1.62
N GLU A 192 11.72 -9.88 -0.45
CA GLU A 192 11.38 -10.46 0.84
C GLU A 192 9.91 -10.17 1.15
N PHE A 193 9.17 -11.18 1.62
CA PHE A 193 7.76 -11.01 1.98
C PHE A 193 7.45 -11.67 3.32
N LEU A 194 6.36 -11.20 3.93
CA LEU A 194 5.75 -11.80 5.11
C LEU A 194 4.26 -12.04 4.83
N LEU A 195 3.86 -13.32 4.78
CA LEU A 195 2.46 -13.73 4.72
C LEU A 195 2.01 -14.20 6.10
N VAL A 196 1.01 -13.56 6.68
CA VAL A 196 0.37 -14.04 7.91
C VAL A 196 -0.85 -14.88 7.55
N VAL A 197 -0.89 -16.11 8.05
CA VAL A 197 -2.03 -17.00 7.86
C VAL A 197 -3.16 -16.51 8.76
N GLY A 198 -4.23 -16.04 8.12
CA GLY A 198 -5.41 -15.52 8.79
C GLY A 198 -6.35 -16.62 9.31
N PRO A 199 -7.63 -16.28 9.54
CA PRO A 199 -8.63 -17.25 9.96
C PRO A 199 -8.69 -18.46 9.03
N LEU A 200 -8.70 -19.66 9.60
CA LEU A 200 -8.85 -20.91 8.86
C LEU A 200 -10.33 -21.28 8.73
N GLU A 201 -10.67 -22.04 7.67
CA GLU A 201 -11.99 -22.64 7.57
C GLU A 201 -12.24 -23.62 8.73
N ARG A 202 -13.51 -23.82 9.11
CA ARG A 202 -13.88 -24.58 10.31
C ARG A 202 -13.23 -25.97 10.38
N LEU A 203 -13.26 -26.74 9.28
CA LEU A 203 -12.70 -28.09 9.24
C LEU A 203 -11.19 -28.10 9.47
N GLN A 204 -10.51 -27.07 8.95
CA GLN A 204 -9.09 -26.91 9.17
C GLN A 204 -8.83 -26.45 10.60
N ALA A 205 -9.56 -25.45 11.09
CA ALA A 205 -9.41 -24.94 12.44
C ALA A 205 -9.50 -26.05 13.51
N ILE A 206 -10.45 -26.98 13.38
CA ILE A 206 -10.63 -28.10 14.33
C ILE A 206 -9.66 -29.28 14.12
N SER A 207 -8.88 -29.29 13.04
CA SER A 207 -7.93 -30.37 12.77
C SER A 207 -6.82 -30.42 13.83
N LEU A 208 -6.51 -31.63 14.30
CA LEU A 208 -5.49 -31.90 15.32
C LEU A 208 -4.07 -32.05 14.75
N SER A 209 -3.88 -31.87 13.43
CA SER A 209 -2.58 -32.10 12.76
C SER A 209 -1.45 -31.19 13.25
N GLY A 210 -1.76 -30.09 13.95
CA GLY A 210 -0.78 -29.09 14.40
C GLY A 210 -0.08 -28.32 13.26
N VAL A 211 -0.42 -28.65 12.01
CA VAL A 211 0.14 -28.07 10.80
C VAL A 211 -0.96 -27.56 9.88
N VAL A 212 -0.59 -26.67 8.97
CA VAL A 212 -1.41 -26.21 7.85
C VAL A 212 -0.51 -26.13 6.62
N ASP A 213 -0.90 -26.83 5.56
CA ASP A 213 -0.23 -26.71 4.27
C ASP A 213 -0.86 -25.49 3.54
N VAL A 214 0.00 -24.60 3.06
CA VAL A 214 -0.38 -23.34 2.42
C VAL A 214 0.15 -23.34 0.99
N ASP A 215 -0.75 -23.31 0.02
CA ASP A 215 -0.42 -23.15 -1.39
C ASP A 215 -0.22 -21.66 -1.69
N LEU A 216 0.95 -21.32 -2.21
CA LEU A 216 1.35 -19.96 -2.55
C LEU A 216 1.39 -19.78 -4.06
N ASN A 217 0.74 -18.73 -4.55
CA ASN A 217 0.94 -18.18 -5.88
C ASN A 217 1.70 -16.87 -5.75
N VAL A 218 2.86 -16.78 -6.40
CA VAL A 218 3.72 -15.59 -6.37
C VAL A 218 3.68 -14.95 -7.74
N HIS A 219 3.22 -13.71 -7.80
CA HIS A 219 3.08 -12.91 -9.02
C HIS A 219 4.08 -11.76 -9.01
N ALA A 220 4.68 -11.48 -10.16
CA ALA A 220 5.60 -10.36 -10.31
C ALA A 220 5.42 -9.67 -11.66
N ARG A 221 5.75 -8.38 -11.67
CA ARG A 221 5.96 -7.64 -12.91
C ARG A 221 7.33 -7.98 -13.49
N THR A 222 7.38 -8.31 -14.77
CA THR A 222 8.65 -8.49 -15.48
C THR A 222 9.49 -7.22 -15.37
N ARG A 223 10.79 -7.38 -15.09
CA ARG A 223 11.71 -6.24 -14.98
C ARG A 223 11.82 -5.55 -16.34
N PRO A 224 11.49 -4.25 -16.45
CA PRO A 224 11.68 -3.47 -17.68
C PRO A 224 13.13 -3.52 -18.15
N ALA A 225 13.35 -3.51 -19.48
CA ALA A 225 14.70 -3.38 -20.01
C ALA A 225 15.35 -2.06 -19.56
N GLY A 226 16.68 -2.02 -19.51
CA GLY A 226 17.42 -0.84 -19.04
C GLY A 226 17.17 0.45 -19.87
N THR A 227 16.71 0.29 -21.11
CA THR A 227 16.37 1.38 -22.04
C THR A 227 14.93 1.86 -21.92
N GLU A 228 14.05 1.12 -21.25
CA GLU A 228 12.64 1.51 -21.12
C GLU A 228 12.47 2.75 -20.23
N PRO A 229 11.45 3.59 -20.49
CA PRO A 229 11.10 4.71 -19.63
C PRO A 229 10.78 4.26 -18.19
N VAL A 230 11.18 5.09 -17.22
CA VAL A 230 10.95 4.83 -15.80
C VAL A 230 9.66 5.51 -15.35
N ASP A 231 8.71 4.73 -14.84
CA ASP A 231 7.51 5.24 -14.17
C ASP A 231 7.83 5.66 -12.72
N SER A 232 8.52 6.78 -12.58
CA SER A 232 8.86 7.42 -11.30
C SER A 232 8.63 8.94 -11.41
N PRO A 233 8.21 9.62 -10.33
CA PRO A 233 8.17 11.07 -10.26
C PRO A 233 9.51 11.75 -10.62
N THR A 234 10.63 11.07 -10.33
CA THR A 234 11.99 11.54 -10.62
C THR A 234 12.44 11.22 -12.06
N GLY A 235 11.74 10.33 -12.76
CA GLY A 235 12.15 9.79 -14.06
C GLY A 235 13.42 8.93 -13.99
N SER A 236 13.86 8.51 -12.80
CA SER A 236 15.12 7.82 -12.57
C SER A 236 14.92 6.49 -11.83
N ARG A 237 15.75 5.49 -12.19
CA ARG A 237 15.83 4.20 -11.47
C ARG A 237 16.47 4.34 -10.08
N ALA A 238 16.99 5.52 -9.74
CA ALA A 238 17.50 5.82 -8.40
C ALA A 238 16.38 6.02 -7.36
N ASP A 239 15.14 6.31 -7.80
CA ASP A 239 13.97 6.31 -6.90
C ASP A 239 13.71 4.88 -6.43
N PRO A 240 13.79 4.56 -5.13
CA PRO A 240 13.66 3.18 -4.65
C PRO A 240 12.32 2.53 -5.00
N LEU A 241 11.28 3.32 -5.28
CA LEU A 241 9.94 2.83 -5.63
C LEU A 241 9.67 2.86 -7.14
N TRP A 242 10.69 3.05 -7.98
CA TRP A 242 10.53 3.19 -9.44
C TRP A 242 9.85 1.99 -10.11
N LEU A 243 10.03 0.78 -9.57
CA LEU A 243 9.44 -0.44 -10.12
C LEU A 243 8.09 -0.80 -9.47
N LEU A 244 7.74 -0.14 -8.36
CA LEU A 244 6.46 -0.32 -7.68
C LEU A 244 5.34 0.26 -8.57
N PRO A 245 4.33 -0.53 -8.97
CA PRO A 245 3.30 -0.06 -9.89
C PRO A 245 2.38 0.97 -9.22
N VAL A 246 1.87 1.92 -10.04
CA VAL A 246 0.75 2.76 -9.63
C VAL A 246 -0.55 1.97 -9.79
N GLU A 247 -1.16 1.57 -8.68
CA GLU A 247 -2.40 0.81 -8.67
C GLU A 247 -3.61 1.76 -8.81
N ARG A 248 -4.52 1.48 -9.74
CA ARG A 248 -5.64 2.35 -10.07
C ARG A 248 -6.89 1.96 -9.28
N VAL A 249 -7.31 2.81 -8.35
CA VAL A 249 -8.54 2.59 -7.55
C VAL A 249 -9.77 3.05 -8.33
N THR A 250 -10.77 2.20 -8.50
CA THR A 250 -12.02 2.55 -9.19
C THR A 250 -13.00 3.19 -8.23
N ASP A 251 -13.17 2.62 -7.04
CA ASP A 251 -14.09 3.08 -6.00
C ASP A 251 -13.36 3.34 -4.67
N LEU A 252 -13.68 4.44 -3.98
CA LEU A 252 -13.05 4.76 -2.69
C LEU A 252 -13.66 3.97 -1.52
N ALA A 253 -14.87 3.40 -1.68
CA ALA A 253 -15.64 2.82 -0.58
C ALA A 253 -15.48 1.29 -0.39
N GLY A 254 -14.80 0.59 -1.29
CA GLY A 254 -14.69 -0.88 -1.18
C GLY A 254 -13.91 -1.57 -2.31
N ASP A 255 -12.98 -0.86 -2.94
CA ASP A 255 -12.27 -1.38 -4.10
C ASP A 255 -11.18 -2.41 -3.72
N PRO A 256 -11.07 -3.54 -4.45
CA PRO A 256 -10.10 -4.59 -4.14
C PRO A 256 -8.64 -4.13 -4.25
N VAL A 257 -8.35 -3.08 -5.02
CA VAL A 257 -7.03 -2.41 -5.02
C VAL A 257 -6.78 -1.78 -3.66
N THR A 258 -7.74 -1.08 -3.06
CA THR A 258 -7.53 -0.49 -1.73
C THR A 258 -7.28 -1.56 -0.67
N ALA A 259 -8.00 -2.67 -0.73
CA ALA A 259 -7.77 -3.85 0.10
C ALA A 259 -6.47 -4.61 -0.22
N GLY A 260 -5.86 -4.34 -1.38
CA GLY A 260 -4.63 -4.98 -1.83
C GLY A 260 -4.81 -6.42 -2.32
N THR A 261 -6.04 -6.81 -2.65
CA THR A 261 -6.42 -8.14 -3.14
C THR A 261 -6.50 -8.22 -4.67
N ALA A 262 -6.52 -7.08 -5.36
CA ALA A 262 -6.36 -7.03 -6.81
C ALA A 262 -4.87 -7.16 -7.20
N LEU A 263 -4.60 -7.93 -8.26
CA LEU A 263 -3.26 -7.97 -8.85
C LEU A 263 -2.93 -6.62 -9.49
N PRO A 264 -1.76 -6.02 -9.20
CA PRO A 264 -1.34 -4.80 -9.86
C PRO A 264 -1.13 -5.00 -11.38
N PRO A 265 -1.25 -3.93 -12.18
CA PRO A 265 -1.04 -4.02 -13.62
C PRO A 265 0.38 -4.49 -13.96
N GLY A 266 0.48 -5.37 -14.95
CA GLY A 266 1.76 -5.91 -15.43
C GLY A 266 2.30 -7.11 -14.67
N TYR A 267 1.60 -7.62 -13.65
CA TYR A 267 2.02 -8.81 -12.88
C TYR A 267 1.66 -10.08 -13.65
N THR A 268 2.44 -10.38 -14.68
CA THR A 268 2.19 -11.49 -15.62
C THR A 268 3.00 -12.73 -15.31
N THR A 269 4.17 -12.60 -14.68
CA THR A 269 5.00 -13.75 -14.34
C THR A 269 4.52 -14.37 -13.02
N THR A 270 4.36 -15.68 -12.99
CA THR A 270 3.85 -16.41 -11.82
C THR A 270 4.67 -17.66 -11.55
N THR A 271 4.85 -18.01 -10.27
CA THR A 271 5.34 -19.30 -9.80
C THR A 271 4.49 -19.77 -8.62
N THR A 272 4.46 -21.07 -8.37
CA THR A 272 3.62 -21.66 -7.32
C THR A 272 4.43 -22.61 -6.44
N GLY A 273 4.06 -22.73 -5.17
CA GLY A 273 4.65 -23.73 -4.29
C GLY A 273 3.85 -23.91 -3.00
N THR A 274 4.00 -25.07 -2.35
CA THR A 274 3.32 -25.36 -1.09
C THR A 274 4.30 -25.25 0.06
N VAL A 275 3.89 -24.56 1.13
CA VAL A 275 4.67 -24.41 2.36
C VAL A 275 3.93 -25.05 3.51
N ARG A 276 4.55 -26.05 4.12
CA ARG A 276 4.04 -26.69 5.34
C ARG A 276 4.33 -25.82 6.56
N CYS A 277 3.28 -25.33 7.20
CA CYS A 277 3.39 -24.43 8.34
C CYS A 277 2.98 -25.10 9.65
N ARG A 278 3.83 -25.01 10.68
CA ARG A 278 3.41 -25.35 12.05
C ARG A 278 2.48 -24.26 12.58
N ARG A 279 1.38 -24.65 13.24
CA ARG A 279 0.46 -23.69 13.87
C ARG A 279 1.15 -22.90 14.97
N GLY A 280 0.87 -21.60 15.00
CA GLY A 280 1.45 -20.64 15.92
C GLY A 280 2.96 -20.47 15.82
N SER A 281 3.52 -20.69 14.63
CA SER A 281 4.95 -20.52 14.36
C SER A 281 5.19 -19.77 13.06
N VAL A 282 6.33 -19.07 13.02
CA VAL A 282 6.83 -18.42 11.79
C VAL A 282 7.75 -19.40 11.08
N VAL A 283 7.45 -19.69 9.82
CA VAL A 283 8.23 -20.59 8.96
C VAL A 283 9.04 -19.74 7.98
N ARG A 284 10.28 -20.15 7.70
CA ARG A 284 11.07 -19.61 6.59
C ARG A 284 10.93 -20.57 5.43
N ALA A 285 10.31 -20.13 4.35
CA ALA A 285 10.20 -20.92 3.13
C ALA A 285 11.53 -20.90 2.36
N ASP A 286 11.77 -21.94 1.58
CA ASP A 286 12.81 -21.91 0.55
C ASP A 286 12.51 -20.79 -0.46
N PRO A 287 13.54 -20.23 -1.13
CA PRO A 287 13.32 -19.18 -2.10
C PRO A 287 12.43 -19.60 -3.27
N PHE A 288 11.50 -18.73 -3.65
CA PHE A 288 10.70 -18.89 -4.85
C PHE A 288 11.47 -18.38 -6.05
N LEU A 289 11.44 -19.14 -7.13
CA LEU A 289 12.14 -18.82 -8.36
C LEU A 289 11.11 -18.53 -9.47
N LEU A 290 11.11 -17.29 -9.95
CA LEU A 290 10.30 -16.87 -11.10
C LEU A 290 11.08 -17.12 -12.41
N PRO A 291 10.42 -17.61 -13.46
CA PRO A 291 11.05 -17.82 -14.76
C PRO A 291 11.55 -16.52 -15.38
#